data_AF-A0A183AHU2-F1
#
_entry.id   AF-A0A183AHU2-F1
#
_cell.length_a   1.000
_cell.length_b   1.000
_cell.length_c   1.000
_cell.angle_alpha   90.00
_cell.angle_beta   90.00
_cell.angle_gamma   90.00
#
_symmetry.space_group_name_H-M   'P 1'
#
loop_
_entity.id
_entity.type
_entity.pdbx_description
1 polymer ?
#
loop_
_entity_poly.entity_id
_entity_poly.type
_entity_poly.pdbx_seq_one_letter_code
_entity_poly.pdbx_strand_id
1 'polypeptide(L)' 'LINVLDVDKNGKLSLDELTSVLPEPRFAKKIEELFRKHDVNQDGEVDVKELRKWLEAEYKRE' A
#
# COMPACT_ATOMS: atom_id res chain seq x y z
N LEU A 1 -4.96 5.25 8.46
CA LEU A 1 -3.99 5.49 7.36
C LEU A 1 -4.60 5.18 6.00
N ILE A 2 -5.17 3.98 5.79
CA ILE A 2 -5.79 3.62 4.48
C ILE A 2 -6.82 4.64 3.99
N ASN A 3 -7.72 5.11 4.87
CA ASN A 3 -8.82 6.03 4.53
C ASN A 3 -8.39 7.45 4.08
N VAL A 4 -7.10 7.80 4.24
CA VAL A 4 -6.55 9.10 3.77
C VAL A 4 -5.89 8.94 2.40
N LEU A 5 -5.48 7.71 2.06
CA LEU A 5 -4.79 7.38 0.82
C LEU A 5 -5.74 6.77 -0.21
N ASP A 6 -6.77 6.05 0.24
CA ASP A 6 -7.90 5.51 -0.54
C ASP A 6 -8.82 6.68 -0.94
N VAL A 7 -8.52 7.26 -2.10
CA VAL A 7 -9.20 8.41 -2.69
C VAL A 7 -10.55 7.98 -3.25
N ASP A 8 -10.62 6.81 -3.89
CA ASP A 8 -11.86 6.30 -4.48
C ASP A 8 -12.76 5.56 -3.48
N LYS A 9 -12.26 5.33 -2.26
CA LYS A 9 -12.97 4.71 -1.13
C LYS A 9 -13.43 3.29 -1.44
N ASN A 10 -12.68 2.56 -2.25
CA ASN A 10 -12.95 1.16 -2.55
C ASN A 10 -12.46 0.21 -1.44
N GLY A 11 -11.77 0.74 -0.43
CA GLY A 11 -11.21 -0.04 0.68
C GLY A 11 -9.89 -0.74 0.32
N LYS A 12 -9.29 -0.40 -0.81
CA LYS A 12 -7.98 -0.84 -1.26
C LYS A 12 -7.08 0.39 -1.42
N LEU A 13 -5.81 0.13 -1.66
CA LEU A 13 -4.82 1.16 -1.96
C LEU A 13 -4.15 0.77 -3.27
N SER A 14 -4.39 1.53 -4.32
CA SER A 14 -3.74 1.26 -5.61
C SER A 14 -2.50 2.15 -5.79
N LEU A 15 -1.52 1.69 -6.58
CA LEU A 15 -0.31 2.48 -6.85
C LEU A 15 -0.64 3.87 -7.42
N ASP A 16 -1.72 3.97 -8.20
CA ASP A 16 -2.21 5.22 -8.79
C ASP A 16 -2.72 6.20 -7.71
N GLU A 17 -3.40 5.70 -6.68
CA GLU A 17 -3.86 6.51 -5.56
C GLU A 17 -2.69 7.00 -4.70
N LEU A 18 -1.71 6.11 -4.44
CA LEU A 18 -0.50 6.46 -3.72
C LEU A 18 0.34 7.51 -4.45
N THR A 19 0.48 7.38 -5.77
CA THR A 19 1.19 8.36 -6.61
C THR A 19 0.41 9.65 -6.81
N SER A 20 -0.93 9.61 -6.79
CA SER A 20 -1.79 10.80 -6.75
C SER A 20 -1.65 11.58 -5.44
N VAL A 21 -1.61 10.89 -4.30
CA VAL A 21 -1.52 11.54 -2.98
C VAL A 21 -0.09 11.98 -2.66
N LEU A 22 0.91 11.21 -3.11
CA LEU A 22 2.33 11.49 -2.92
C LEU A 22 3.04 11.52 -4.28
N PRO A 23 2.95 12.64 -5.03
CA PRO A 23 3.61 12.78 -6.33
C PRO A 23 5.14 12.89 -6.23
N GLU A 24 5.72 12.81 -5.02
CA GLU A 24 7.16 12.86 -4.85
C GLU A 24 7.82 11.54 -5.32
N PRO A 25 8.74 11.59 -6.29
CA PRO A 25 9.38 10.39 -6.85
C PRO A 25 10.23 9.63 -5.82
N ARG A 26 10.64 10.30 -4.74
CA ARG A 26 11.37 9.69 -3.61
C ARG A 26 10.48 8.71 -2.83
N PHE A 27 9.20 9.07 -2.65
CA PHE A 27 8.21 8.24 -1.99
C PHE A 27 7.66 7.19 -2.95
N ALA A 28 7.45 7.52 -4.23
CA ALA A 28 6.97 6.58 -5.24
C ALA A 28 7.81 5.29 -5.28
N LYS A 29 9.14 5.39 -5.27
CA LYS A 29 10.02 4.21 -5.26
C LYS A 29 9.89 3.37 -3.98
N LYS A 30 9.82 4.04 -2.84
CA LYS A 30 9.74 3.38 -1.53
C LYS A 30 8.38 2.72 -1.31
N ILE A 31 7.33 3.38 -1.80
CA ILE A 31 5.98 2.86 -1.85
C ILE A 31 5.96 1.66 -2.80
N GLU A 32 6.48 1.76 -4.03
CA GLU A 32 6.52 0.64 -4.98
C GLU A 32 7.25 -0.60 -4.41
N GLU A 33 8.37 -0.40 -3.71
CA GLU A 33 9.06 -1.51 -3.03
C GLU A 33 8.26 -2.10 -1.88
N LEU A 34 7.64 -1.27 -1.04
CA LEU A 34 6.76 -1.73 0.05
C LEU A 34 5.53 -2.46 -0.50
N PHE A 35 4.98 -1.92 -1.59
CA PHE A 35 3.81 -2.41 -2.30
C PHE A 35 4.11 -3.76 -2.92
N ARG A 36 5.12 -3.89 -3.79
CA ARG A 36 5.52 -5.19 -4.37
C ARG A 36 5.84 -6.26 -3.33
N LYS A 37 6.30 -5.86 -2.15
CA LYS A 37 6.65 -6.80 -1.08
C LYS A 37 5.41 -7.33 -0.35
N HIS A 38 4.29 -6.61 -0.40
CA HIS A 38 3.06 -6.91 0.35
C HIS A 38 1.84 -7.16 -0.52
N ASP A 39 1.87 -6.76 -1.79
CA ASP A 39 0.99 -7.16 -2.88
C ASP A 39 1.29 -8.63 -3.20
N VAL A 40 0.74 -9.52 -2.37
CA VAL A 40 1.02 -10.97 -2.40
C VAL A 40 0.33 -11.60 -3.60
N ASN A 41 -0.83 -11.06 -3.98
CA ASN A 41 -1.59 -11.51 -5.14
C ASN A 41 -1.09 -10.86 -6.46
N GLN A 42 -0.23 -9.83 -6.38
CA GLN A 42 0.30 -9.09 -7.53
C GLN A 42 -0.80 -8.48 -8.39
N ASP A 43 -1.89 -8.06 -7.75
CA ASP A 43 -3.06 -7.40 -8.35
C ASP A 43 -2.75 -5.94 -8.69
N GLY A 44 -1.66 -5.38 -8.16
CA GLY A 44 -1.35 -3.95 -8.29
C GLY A 44 -2.17 -3.07 -7.34
N GLU A 45 -2.89 -3.69 -6.41
CA GLU A 45 -3.73 -3.09 -5.39
C GLU A 45 -3.41 -3.76 -4.03
N VAL A 46 -3.28 -3.00 -2.95
CA VAL A 46 -3.13 -3.55 -1.59
C VAL A 46 -4.48 -3.44 -0.89
N ASP A 47 -5.14 -4.58 -0.68
CA ASP A 47 -6.41 -4.61 0.03
C ASP A 47 -6.24 -4.64 1.57
N VAL A 48 -7.32 -4.40 2.32
CA VAL A 48 -7.27 -4.39 3.79
C VAL A 48 -6.66 -5.67 4.39
N LYS A 49 -6.86 -6.84 3.76
CA LYS A 49 -6.28 -8.11 4.23
C LYS A 49 -4.78 -8.14 4.02
N GLU A 50 -4.29 -7.63 2.89
CA GLU A 50 -2.87 -7.51 2.59
C GLU A 50 -2.21 -6.47 3.50
N LEU A 51 -2.85 -5.33 3.73
CA LEU A 51 -2.40 -4.33 4.69
C LEU A 51 -2.36 -4.88 6.13
N ARG A 52 -3.34 -5.72 6.51
CA ARG A 52 -3.31 -6.41 7.81
C ARG A 52 -2.16 -7.39 7.91
N LYS A 53 -1.95 -8.20 6.86
CA LYS A 53 -0.80 -9.11 6.80
C LYS A 53 0.52 -8.36 6.88
N TRP A 54 0.61 -7.19 6.25
CA TRP A 54 1.77 -6.32 6.33
C TRP A 54 2.02 -5.88 7.78
N LEU A 55 1.03 -5.31 8.45
CA LEU A 55 1.14 -4.90 9.86
C LEU A 55 1.48 -6.08 10.76
N GLU A 56 0.84 -7.23 10.57
CA GLU A 56 1.14 -8.47 11.32
C GLU A 56 2.57 -8.96 11.06
N ALA A 57 3.07 -8.89 9.81
CA ALA A 57 4.44 -9.29 9.47
C ALA A 57 5.49 -8.32 10.03
N GLU A 58 5.17 -7.04 10.12
CA GLU A 58 6.03 -6.00 10.67
C GLU A 58 6.09 -6.08 12.21
N TYR A 59 4.94 -6.32 12.87
CA TYR A 59 4.86 -6.55 14.32
C TYR A 59 5.52 -7.86 14.78
N LYS A 60 5.57 -8.88 13.91
CA LYS A 60 6.20 -10.18 14.24
C LYS A 60 7.73 -10.15 14.15
N ARG A 61 8.32 -9.01 13.73
CA ARG A 61 9.78 -8.79 13.72
C ARG A 61 10.32 -8.13 14.99
N GLU A 62 9.50 -7.88 16.00
CA GLU A 62 9.93 -7.46 17.35
C GLU A 62 10.09 -8.63 18.32
#